data_AF-A0ABD0L5H8-F1
#
_entry.id   AF-A0ABD0L5H8-F1
#
_cell.length_a   1.000
_cell.length_b   1.000
_cell.length_c   1.000
_cell.angle_alpha   90.00
_cell.angle_beta   90.00
_cell.angle_gamma   90.00
#
_symmetry.space_group_name_H-M   'P 1'
#
loop_
_entity.id
_entity.type
_entity.pdbx_description
1 polymer ?
#
loop_
_entity_poly.entity_id
_entity_poly.type
_entity_poly.pdbx_seq_one_letter_code
_entity_poly.pdbx_strand_id
1 'polypeptide(L)'
;MAARPKDMNNSTRQTDNSKQKIILEMERDFLLEVLDCKKIVPSLLTKGVLDDVDEEYICGTEENKLPPREQNSRLLKIITRTLPDGFNALLETLEEKHCDQALLRLCQTLDRRRASSSDGMTQPMMRGPSSSTATAGFTMQPADASDLHVADDDYHPRRPHSLSDRVGNLEVRVDKLEQYESDQIDTNVQRNQGKLDQLTRELNETRDEVKRIESEKDKIEEMMKTFQAENEVLSQRLAKTSRMLGEKNQQIARLEEQIEMLEKENRKLRTLLDQLNQDVIEVRTESDQYRNELRQVKMAGEKNQKELKKVMTERDYVMSELRKVQTEREQDRVAITQLSGVVKDILQQQQLFGPRQNQTGNRGNIPCRRLHANMGTRSATDVTEMAIKGFSAAKNYKNYKTPNNANK
;
A
#
# COMPACT_ATOMS: atom_id res chain seq x y z
N MET A 1 20.59 44.17 -22.90
CA MET A 1 20.83 43.05 -23.84
C MET A 1 21.91 42.17 -23.26
N ALA A 2 21.54 41.09 -22.57
CA ALA A 2 22.48 40.14 -21.98
C ALA A 2 22.55 38.90 -22.89
N ALA A 3 23.74 38.59 -23.39
CA ALA A 3 23.99 37.44 -24.25
C ALA A 3 23.81 36.15 -23.44
N ARG A 4 22.92 35.27 -23.91
CA ARG A 4 22.73 33.91 -23.36
C ARG A 4 23.92 33.03 -23.74
N PRO A 5 24.50 32.26 -22.81
CA PRO A 5 25.43 31.19 -23.15
C PRO A 5 24.61 30.03 -23.73
N LYS A 6 24.62 29.90 -25.05
CA LYS A 6 24.16 28.71 -25.76
C LYS A 6 25.41 27.91 -26.15
N ASP A 7 25.26 26.59 -26.12
CA ASP A 7 26.05 25.61 -26.91
C ASP A 7 27.08 24.69 -26.22
N MET A 8 27.33 24.75 -24.90
CA MET A 8 28.15 23.71 -24.22
C MET A 8 27.38 22.52 -23.62
N ASN A 9 26.04 22.58 -23.55
CA ASN A 9 25.25 21.55 -22.85
C ASN A 9 24.71 20.41 -23.74
N ASN A 10 24.92 20.47 -25.07
CA ASN A 10 24.32 19.49 -25.98
C ASN A 10 25.12 18.18 -26.06
N SER A 11 26.44 18.23 -25.91
CA SER A 11 27.30 17.04 -26.02
C SER A 11 27.10 16.07 -24.85
N THR A 12 27.04 16.57 -23.61
CA THR A 12 26.82 15.76 -22.41
C THR A 12 25.43 15.13 -22.40
N ARG A 13 24.39 15.88 -22.81
CA ARG A 13 23.02 15.38 -22.95
C ARG A 13 22.90 14.24 -23.96
N GLN A 14 23.63 14.31 -25.07
CA GLN A 14 23.61 13.27 -26.09
C GLN A 14 24.28 11.97 -25.61
N THR A 15 25.32 12.08 -24.77
CA THR A 15 25.96 10.90 -24.16
C THR A 15 25.09 10.25 -23.08
N ASP A 16 24.27 11.00 -22.36
CA ASP A 16 23.42 10.45 -21.31
C ASP A 16 22.15 9.79 -21.89
N ASN A 17 21.58 10.38 -22.93
CA ASN A 17 20.45 9.78 -23.66
C ASN A 17 20.81 8.43 -24.29
N SER A 18 22.02 8.31 -24.86
CA SER A 18 22.46 7.04 -25.45
C SER A 18 22.68 5.97 -24.37
N LYS A 19 23.22 6.32 -23.21
CA LYS A 19 23.37 5.40 -22.06
C LYS A 19 22.02 4.91 -21.53
N GLN A 20 21.06 5.81 -21.30
CA GLN A 20 19.73 5.45 -20.80
C GLN A 20 18.98 4.54 -21.78
N LYS A 21 19.05 4.85 -23.08
CA LYS A 21 18.47 4.02 -24.14
C LYS A 21 19.05 2.59 -24.12
N ILE A 22 20.38 2.47 -24.05
CA ILE A 22 21.05 1.16 -24.01
C ILE A 22 20.61 0.37 -22.77
N ILE A 23 20.42 1.02 -21.62
CA ILE A 23 19.99 0.36 -20.39
C ILE A 23 18.56 -0.18 -20.53
N LEU A 24 17.64 0.62 -21.08
CA LEU A 24 16.28 0.17 -21.37
C LEU A 24 16.24 -0.99 -22.36
N GLU A 25 17.13 -1.00 -23.35
CA GLU A 25 17.27 -2.10 -24.32
C GLU A 25 17.84 -3.37 -23.67
N MET A 26 18.85 -3.24 -22.80
CA MET A 26 19.47 -4.36 -22.09
C MET A 26 18.52 -5.05 -21.11
N GLU A 27 17.71 -4.27 -20.37
CA GLU A 27 16.77 -4.81 -19.37
C GLU A 27 15.36 -5.01 -19.94
N ARG A 28 15.19 -4.90 -21.27
CA ARG A 28 13.87 -4.90 -21.91
C ARG A 28 13.06 -6.13 -21.54
N ASP A 29 13.58 -7.33 -21.74
CA ASP A 29 12.82 -8.57 -21.53
C ASP A 29 12.38 -8.74 -20.07
N PHE A 30 13.25 -8.37 -19.12
CA PHE A 30 12.91 -8.38 -17.70
C PHE A 30 11.82 -7.36 -17.37
N LEU A 31 11.92 -6.13 -17.87
CA LEU A 31 10.92 -5.09 -17.65
C LEU A 31 9.58 -5.43 -18.29
N LEU A 32 9.56 -6.14 -19.41
CA LEU A 32 8.33 -6.62 -20.04
C LEU A 32 7.55 -7.59 -19.14
N GLU A 33 8.23 -8.32 -18.24
CA GLU A 33 7.61 -9.29 -17.32
C GLU A 33 7.25 -8.67 -15.97
N VAL A 34 8.07 -7.74 -15.46
CA VAL A 34 7.96 -7.25 -14.09
C VAL A 34 7.14 -5.95 -13.96
N LEU A 35 7.05 -5.14 -15.02
CA LEU A 35 6.29 -3.89 -14.95
C LEU A 35 4.78 -4.14 -14.89
N ASP A 36 4.10 -3.32 -14.08
CA ASP A 36 2.64 -3.26 -14.02
C ASP A 36 2.18 -1.89 -14.55
N CYS A 37 1.91 -1.82 -15.86
CA CYS A 37 1.48 -0.59 -16.53
C CYS A 37 0.29 0.08 -15.84
N LYS A 38 -0.64 -0.69 -15.26
CA LYS A 38 -1.83 -0.13 -14.60
C LYS A 38 -1.48 0.74 -13.39
N LYS A 39 -0.35 0.46 -12.74
CA LYS A 39 0.13 1.25 -11.59
C LYS A 39 0.99 2.43 -12.03
N ILE A 40 1.74 2.26 -13.12
CA ILE A 40 2.78 3.20 -13.54
C ILE A 40 2.20 4.31 -14.43
N VAL A 41 1.34 3.98 -15.39
CA VAL A 41 0.81 4.92 -16.39
C VAL A 41 0.10 6.13 -15.75
N PRO A 42 -0.80 5.97 -14.75
CA PRO A 42 -1.47 7.11 -14.11
C PRO A 42 -0.50 8.12 -13.47
N SER A 43 0.64 7.63 -12.97
CA SER A 43 1.63 8.49 -12.31
C SER A 43 2.49 9.24 -13.33
N LEU A 44 2.80 8.60 -14.46
CA LEU A 44 3.50 9.25 -15.56
C LEU A 44 2.63 10.29 -16.29
N LEU A 45 1.32 10.07 -16.38
CA LEU A 45 0.34 11.08 -16.81
C LEU A 45 0.34 12.29 -15.87
N THR A 46 0.29 12.03 -14.56
CA THR A 46 0.32 13.11 -13.54
C THR A 46 1.61 13.92 -13.60
N LYS A 47 2.73 13.29 -13.98
CA LYS A 47 4.04 13.95 -14.18
C LYS A 47 4.18 14.64 -15.53
N GLY A 48 3.18 14.57 -16.42
CA GLY A 48 3.21 15.19 -17.75
C GLY A 48 4.18 14.53 -18.73
N VAL A 49 4.58 13.29 -18.46
CA VAL A 49 5.49 12.50 -19.31
C VAL A 49 4.73 11.73 -20.38
N LEU A 50 3.50 11.35 -20.07
CA LEU A 50 2.53 10.78 -20.99
C LEU A 50 1.35 11.75 -21.13
N ASP A 51 0.69 11.71 -22.27
CA ASP A 51 -0.61 12.33 -22.50
C ASP A 51 -1.73 11.28 -22.65
N ASP A 52 -2.97 11.73 -22.77
CA ASP A 52 -4.14 10.83 -22.88
C ASP A 52 -4.05 9.91 -24.12
N VAL A 53 -3.35 10.36 -25.19
CA VAL A 53 -3.15 9.57 -26.41
C VAL A 53 -2.15 8.44 -26.16
N ASP A 54 -1.09 8.72 -25.40
CA ASP A 54 -0.13 7.71 -24.95
C ASP A 54 -0.79 6.68 -24.01
N GLU A 55 -1.68 7.11 -23.11
CA GLU A 55 -2.44 6.18 -22.25
C GLU A 55 -3.32 5.22 -23.07
N GLU A 56 -4.10 5.75 -24.00
CA GLU A 56 -4.93 4.93 -24.90
C GLU A 56 -4.06 3.99 -25.76
N TYR A 57 -2.91 4.47 -26.23
CA TYR A 57 -1.96 3.64 -26.97
C TYR A 57 -1.37 2.51 -26.12
N ILE A 58 -1.03 2.76 -24.84
CA ILE A 58 -0.42 1.79 -23.94
C ILE A 58 -1.44 0.78 -23.43
N CYS A 59 -2.57 1.24 -22.93
CA CYS A 59 -3.57 0.39 -22.27
C CYS A 59 -4.56 -0.26 -23.26
N GLY A 60 -4.71 0.33 -24.44
CA GLY A 60 -5.77 -0.01 -25.40
C GLY A 60 -7.10 0.66 -25.02
N THR A 61 -8.08 0.59 -25.93
CA THR A 61 -9.43 1.07 -25.66
C THR A 61 -10.17 0.10 -24.72
N GLU A 62 -11.29 0.55 -24.13
CA GLU A 62 -12.11 -0.31 -23.26
C GLU A 62 -12.54 -1.61 -23.95
N GLU A 63 -12.77 -1.56 -25.26
CA GLU A 63 -13.19 -2.69 -26.09
C GLU A 63 -12.03 -3.63 -26.47
N ASN A 64 -10.77 -3.17 -26.40
CA ASN A 64 -9.61 -3.94 -26.84
C ASN A 64 -8.40 -3.77 -25.91
N LYS A 65 -8.51 -4.28 -24.69
CA LYS A 65 -7.43 -4.27 -23.70
C LYS A 65 -6.27 -5.15 -24.14
N LEU A 66 -5.08 -4.55 -24.22
CA LEU A 66 -3.86 -5.24 -24.64
C LEU A 66 -3.33 -6.16 -23.53
N PRO A 67 -2.63 -7.26 -23.88
CA PRO A 67 -1.99 -8.11 -22.87
C PRO A 67 -0.88 -7.35 -22.12
N PRO A 68 -0.63 -7.64 -20.83
CA PRO A 68 0.30 -6.86 -19.98
C PRO A 68 1.70 -6.69 -20.60
N ARG A 69 2.24 -7.75 -21.20
CA ARG A 69 3.54 -7.72 -21.87
C ARG A 69 3.58 -6.74 -23.05
N GLU A 70 2.47 -6.60 -23.78
CA GLU A 70 2.36 -5.64 -24.88
C GLU A 70 2.20 -4.21 -24.35
N GLN A 71 1.42 -4.01 -23.29
CA GLN A 71 1.33 -2.70 -22.60
C GLN A 71 2.72 -2.22 -22.15
N ASN A 72 3.47 -3.10 -21.47
CA ASN A 72 4.84 -2.82 -21.02
C ASN A 72 5.77 -2.47 -22.20
N SER A 73 5.64 -3.17 -23.32
CA SER A 73 6.44 -2.89 -24.53
C SER A 73 6.14 -1.52 -25.13
N ARG A 74 4.86 -1.13 -25.15
CA ARG A 74 4.43 0.19 -25.65
C ARG A 74 4.88 1.31 -24.71
N LEU A 75 4.76 1.12 -23.39
CA LEU A 75 5.27 2.05 -22.39
C LEU A 75 6.78 2.28 -22.57
N LEU A 76 7.60 1.22 -22.60
CA LEU A 76 9.05 1.35 -22.76
C LEU A 76 9.44 2.05 -24.08
N LYS A 77 8.66 1.85 -25.15
CA LYS A 77 8.86 2.53 -26.43
C LYS A 77 8.62 4.04 -26.33
N ILE A 78 7.60 4.47 -25.58
CA ILE A 78 7.33 5.89 -25.34
C ILE A 78 8.41 6.49 -24.44
N ILE A 79 8.75 5.84 -23.33
CA ILE A 79 9.83 6.28 -22.43
C ILE A 79 11.16 6.46 -23.16
N THR A 80 11.48 5.56 -24.10
CA THR A 80 12.70 5.68 -24.92
C THR A 80 12.68 6.90 -25.86
N ARG A 81 11.49 7.37 -26.27
CA ARG A 81 11.32 8.56 -27.13
C ARG A 81 11.41 9.85 -26.32
N THR A 82 11.00 9.84 -25.06
CA THR A 82 10.97 11.00 -24.17
C THR A 82 12.23 11.14 -23.31
N LEU A 83 13.34 10.49 -23.69
CA LEU A 83 14.61 10.60 -22.99
C LEU A 83 15.18 12.03 -23.04
N PRO A 84 15.80 12.51 -21.94
CA PRO A 84 16.07 11.80 -20.68
C PRO A 84 14.92 11.82 -19.67
N ASP A 85 13.96 12.71 -19.87
CA ASP A 85 12.93 13.04 -18.88
C ASP A 85 12.02 11.84 -18.58
N GLY A 86 11.65 11.08 -19.61
CA GLY A 86 10.86 9.86 -19.45
C GLY A 86 11.53 8.79 -18.59
N PHE A 87 12.85 8.62 -18.71
CA PHE A 87 13.57 7.62 -17.93
C PHE A 87 13.68 8.01 -16.45
N ASN A 88 13.97 9.28 -16.17
CA ASN A 88 14.02 9.77 -14.79
C ASN A 88 12.65 9.67 -14.11
N ALA A 89 11.59 10.08 -14.81
CA ALA A 89 10.22 9.96 -14.30
C ALA A 89 9.78 8.51 -14.11
N LEU A 90 10.24 7.59 -14.97
CA LEU A 90 10.03 6.15 -14.77
C LEU A 90 10.69 5.69 -13.46
N LEU A 91 11.95 6.04 -13.20
CA LEU A 91 12.63 5.65 -11.96
C LEU A 91 11.91 6.17 -10.71
N GLU A 92 11.55 7.44 -10.69
CA GLU A 92 10.78 8.02 -9.57
C GLU A 92 9.42 7.33 -9.39
N THR A 93 8.74 7.02 -10.49
CA THR A 93 7.44 6.33 -10.44
C THR A 93 7.58 4.90 -9.92
N LEU A 94 8.67 4.20 -10.28
CA LEU A 94 8.95 2.86 -9.75
C LEU A 94 9.23 2.91 -8.24
N GLU A 95 9.89 3.96 -7.74
CA GLU A 95 10.11 4.18 -6.31
C GLU A 95 8.78 4.48 -5.58
N GLU A 96 7.97 5.40 -6.10
CA GLU A 96 6.66 5.76 -5.54
C GLU A 96 5.66 4.59 -5.49
N LYS A 97 5.73 3.66 -6.45
CA LYS A 97 4.83 2.51 -6.54
C LYS A 97 5.39 1.24 -5.93
N HIS A 98 6.55 1.32 -5.26
CA HIS A 98 7.23 0.17 -4.65
C HIS A 98 7.46 -0.98 -5.64
N CYS A 99 7.84 -0.64 -6.87
CA CYS A 99 8.25 -1.60 -7.90
C CYS A 99 9.73 -1.97 -7.73
N ASP A 100 10.10 -2.42 -6.53
CA ASP A 100 11.48 -2.52 -6.05
C ASP A 100 12.36 -3.38 -6.96
N GLN A 101 11.81 -4.46 -7.53
CA GLN A 101 12.55 -5.34 -8.43
C GLN A 101 12.98 -4.65 -9.73
N ALA A 102 12.08 -3.88 -10.35
CA ALA A 102 12.37 -3.13 -11.57
C ALA A 102 13.35 -1.98 -11.30
N LEU A 103 13.13 -1.25 -10.20
CA LEU A 103 13.99 -0.15 -9.78
C LEU A 103 15.41 -0.63 -9.46
N LEU A 104 15.55 -1.66 -8.62
CA LEU A 104 16.83 -2.23 -8.24
C LEU A 104 17.61 -2.71 -9.47
N ARG A 105 16.93 -3.38 -10.41
CA ARG A 105 17.57 -3.88 -11.62
C ARG A 105 18.10 -2.75 -12.50
N LEU A 106 17.30 -1.70 -12.73
CA LEU A 106 17.71 -0.53 -13.50
C LEU A 106 18.87 0.21 -12.84
N CYS A 107 18.83 0.42 -11.51
CA CYS A 107 19.93 1.06 -10.78
C CYS A 107 21.22 0.24 -10.82
N GLN A 108 21.15 -1.09 -10.66
CA GLN A 108 22.33 -1.96 -10.78
C GLN A 108 22.97 -1.87 -12.18
N THR A 109 22.17 -1.83 -13.24
CA THR A 109 22.68 -1.73 -14.61
C THR A 109 23.25 -0.34 -14.90
N LEU A 110 22.66 0.73 -14.33
CA LEU A 110 23.23 2.08 -14.34
C LEU A 110 24.61 2.12 -13.66
N ASP A 111 24.72 1.55 -12.46
CA ASP A 111 25.97 1.55 -11.68
C ASP A 111 27.08 0.74 -12.35
N ARG A 112 26.74 -0.43 -12.91
CA ARG A 112 27.69 -1.22 -13.72
C ARG A 112 28.21 -0.43 -14.91
N ARG A 113 27.34 0.30 -15.62
CA ARG A 113 27.74 1.16 -16.74
C ARG A 113 28.60 2.35 -16.31
N ARG A 114 28.31 2.95 -15.15
CA ARG A 114 29.14 4.02 -14.58
C ARG A 114 30.54 3.50 -14.24
N ALA A 115 30.63 2.32 -13.61
CA ALA A 115 31.90 1.68 -13.32
C ALA A 115 32.70 1.37 -14.60
N SER A 116 32.07 0.77 -15.61
CA SER A 116 32.74 0.47 -16.89
C SER A 116 33.14 1.71 -17.70
N SER A 117 32.45 2.85 -17.51
CA SER A 117 32.80 4.12 -18.16
C SER A 117 33.95 4.85 -17.46
N SER A 118 34.22 4.55 -16.18
CA SER A 118 35.29 5.13 -15.38
C SER A 118 36.64 4.45 -15.61
N ASP A 119 36.64 3.15 -15.93
CA ASP A 119 37.86 2.37 -16.17
C ASP A 119 38.56 2.67 -17.51
N GLY A 120 37.95 3.49 -18.38
CA GLY A 120 38.49 3.80 -19.70
C GLY A 120 39.54 4.92 -19.76
N MET A 121 39.78 5.68 -18.67
CA MET A 121 40.64 6.87 -18.71
C MET A 121 41.75 6.91 -17.66
N THR A 122 41.90 5.88 -16.84
CA THR A 122 43.02 5.74 -15.90
C THR A 122 43.55 4.32 -15.91
N GLN A 123 44.00 3.85 -17.07
CA GLN A 123 45.25 3.08 -17.03
C GLN A 123 46.37 4.11 -16.83
N PRO A 124 46.98 4.23 -15.64
CA PRO A 124 48.32 4.79 -15.62
C PRO A 124 49.12 3.93 -16.58
N MET A 125 49.77 4.54 -17.56
CA MET A 125 50.90 3.93 -18.22
C MET A 125 51.95 3.71 -17.14
N MET A 126 51.78 2.65 -16.35
CA MET A 126 52.88 1.94 -15.73
C MET A 126 53.69 1.40 -16.92
N ARG A 127 54.50 2.29 -17.50
CA ARG A 127 55.83 1.93 -17.95
C ARG A 127 56.40 1.12 -16.79
N GLY A 128 56.35 -0.20 -16.92
CA GLY A 128 57.16 -1.05 -16.07
C GLY A 128 58.57 -0.46 -16.07
N PRO A 129 59.26 -0.42 -14.94
CA PRO A 129 60.67 -0.13 -14.96
C PRO A 129 61.27 -1.23 -15.82
N SER A 130 61.63 -0.87 -17.05
CA SER A 130 62.54 -1.66 -17.86
C SER A 130 63.70 -1.97 -16.93
N SER A 131 63.85 -3.24 -16.60
CA SER A 131 65.06 -3.80 -16.00
C SER A 131 66.18 -3.70 -17.05
N SER A 132 66.54 -2.46 -17.37
CA SER A 132 67.82 -2.10 -17.93
C SER A 132 68.59 -1.60 -16.74
N THR A 133 69.13 -2.52 -15.96
CA THR A 133 70.45 -2.33 -15.36
C THR A 133 71.38 -2.00 -16.53
N ALA A 134 71.39 -0.73 -16.93
CA ALA A 134 72.51 -0.11 -17.58
C ALA A 134 73.60 -0.09 -16.51
N THR A 135 74.28 -1.23 -16.39
CA THR A 135 75.63 -1.31 -15.89
C THR A 135 76.46 -0.44 -16.81
N ALA A 136 76.41 0.87 -16.59
CA ALA A 136 77.45 1.81 -16.99
C ALA A 136 78.67 1.57 -16.09
N GLY A 137 79.13 0.32 -16.07
CA GLY A 137 80.48 -0.03 -15.67
C GLY A 137 81.35 0.37 -16.85
N PHE A 138 81.68 1.66 -16.88
CA PHE A 138 82.89 2.25 -17.44
C PHE A 138 83.83 1.18 -18.02
N THR A 139 83.68 0.89 -19.31
CA THR A 139 84.77 0.31 -20.08
C THR A 139 85.90 1.33 -20.00
N MET A 140 86.92 1.05 -19.20
CA MET A 140 88.23 1.64 -19.40
C MET A 140 88.63 1.30 -20.83
N GLN A 141 88.41 2.25 -21.74
CA GLN A 141 89.27 2.36 -22.92
C GLN A 141 90.69 2.47 -22.35
N PRO A 142 91.61 1.53 -22.64
CA PRO A 142 93.02 1.87 -22.53
C PRO A 142 93.21 3.05 -23.48
N ALA A 143 93.60 4.19 -22.93
CA ALA A 143 94.05 5.30 -23.75
C ALA A 143 95.10 4.74 -24.71
N ASP A 144 94.92 5.05 -25.98
CA ASP A 144 95.90 4.87 -27.03
C ASP A 144 97.29 5.16 -26.47
N ALA A 145 98.10 4.11 -26.38
CA ALA A 145 99.54 4.21 -26.30
C ALA A 145 100.03 4.71 -27.66
N SER A 146 99.69 5.96 -27.99
CA SER A 146 100.32 6.69 -29.08
C SER A 146 101.75 7.02 -28.63
N ASP A 147 102.70 6.44 -29.36
CA ASP A 147 103.94 7.09 -29.73
C ASP A 147 104.72 7.80 -28.61
N LEU A 148 105.39 7.00 -27.77
CA LEU A 148 106.77 7.33 -27.44
C LEU A 148 107.68 6.51 -28.34
N HIS A 149 107.99 7.06 -29.51
CA HIS A 149 109.27 6.82 -30.17
C HIS A 149 110.38 7.22 -29.18
N VAL A 150 110.81 6.26 -28.34
CA VAL A 150 112.13 6.32 -27.73
C VAL A 150 113.09 6.04 -28.88
N ALA A 151 113.62 7.11 -29.45
CA ALA A 151 114.84 7.01 -30.22
C ALA A 151 115.88 6.34 -29.31
N ASP A 152 116.39 5.19 -29.75
CA ASP A 152 117.64 4.61 -29.28
C ASP A 152 118.75 5.61 -29.61
N ASP A 153 118.90 6.63 -28.76
CA ASP A 153 120.11 7.44 -28.69
C ASP A 153 121.04 6.72 -27.72
N ASP A 154 122.17 6.24 -28.26
CA ASP A 154 123.32 5.64 -27.59
C ASP A 154 123.83 6.54 -26.44
N TYR A 155 123.17 6.50 -25.28
CA TYR A 155 123.64 7.15 -24.06
C TYR A 155 124.58 6.19 -23.32
N HIS A 156 125.78 6.00 -23.85
CA HIS A 156 126.88 5.48 -23.05
C HIS A 156 127.17 6.44 -21.90
N PRO A 157 127.03 6.04 -20.62
CA PRO A 157 127.43 6.89 -19.51
C PRO A 157 128.95 6.95 -19.51
N ARG A 158 129.52 8.00 -20.15
CA ARG A 158 130.90 8.38 -19.90
C ARG A 158 131.03 8.54 -18.38
N ARG A 159 131.91 7.75 -17.77
CA ARG A 159 132.23 7.90 -16.35
C ARG A 159 132.66 9.35 -16.15
N PRO A 160 131.98 10.12 -15.29
CA PRO A 160 132.35 11.50 -15.03
C PRO A 160 133.75 11.48 -14.40
N HIS A 161 134.73 11.99 -15.14
CA HIS A 161 136.12 12.01 -14.71
C HIS A 161 136.42 13.23 -13.80
N SER A 162 135.42 14.05 -13.49
CA SER A 162 135.47 15.09 -12.46
C SER A 162 134.21 15.11 -11.58
N LEU A 163 134.34 15.62 -10.34
CA LEU A 163 133.21 15.82 -9.42
C LEU A 163 132.17 16.81 -9.98
N SER A 164 132.59 17.76 -10.82
CA SER A 164 131.72 18.78 -11.42
C SER A 164 130.62 18.16 -12.28
N ASP A 165 130.96 17.15 -13.09
CA ASP A 165 129.99 16.48 -13.98
C ASP A 165 128.99 15.64 -13.20
N ARG A 166 129.40 15.10 -12.03
CA ARG A 166 128.49 14.38 -11.12
C ARG A 166 127.52 15.34 -10.45
N VAL A 167 127.98 16.52 -10.04
CA VAL A 167 127.14 17.57 -9.44
C VAL A 167 126.13 18.07 -10.48
N GLY A 168 126.56 18.41 -11.70
CA GLY A 168 125.64 18.84 -12.77
C GLY A 168 124.60 17.78 -13.17
N ASN A 169 124.99 16.50 -13.23
CA ASN A 169 124.04 15.41 -13.46
C ASN A 169 123.08 15.19 -12.29
N LEU A 170 123.51 15.44 -11.05
CA LEU A 170 122.64 15.36 -9.88
C LEU A 170 121.65 16.54 -9.85
N GLU A 171 122.08 17.76 -10.17
CA GLU A 171 121.22 18.94 -10.30
C GLU A 171 120.09 18.69 -11.31
N VAL A 172 120.42 18.26 -12.54
CA VAL A 172 119.39 17.94 -13.56
C VAL A 172 118.43 16.84 -13.11
N ARG A 173 118.91 15.84 -12.36
CA ARG A 173 118.05 14.77 -11.83
C ARG A 173 117.15 15.27 -10.71
N VAL A 174 117.65 16.14 -9.84
CA VAL A 174 116.85 16.79 -8.80
C VAL A 174 115.78 17.66 -9.45
N ASP A 175 116.12 18.51 -10.42
CA ASP A 175 115.16 19.34 -11.14
C ASP A 175 114.05 18.50 -11.80
N LYS A 176 114.42 17.39 -12.45
CA LYS A 176 113.44 16.48 -13.07
C LYS A 176 112.54 15.79 -12.04
N LEU A 177 113.09 15.40 -10.89
CA LEU A 177 112.31 14.79 -9.82
C LEU A 177 111.38 15.82 -9.17
N GLU A 178 111.87 17.01 -8.87
CA GLU A 178 111.07 18.12 -8.33
C GLU A 178 109.95 18.52 -9.28
N GLN A 179 110.25 18.62 -10.58
CA GLN A 179 109.24 18.90 -11.60
C GLN A 179 108.20 17.79 -11.67
N TYR A 180 108.62 16.52 -11.67
CA TYR A 180 107.70 15.38 -11.70
C TYR A 180 106.80 15.31 -10.47
N GLU A 181 107.37 15.52 -9.28
CA GLU A 181 106.60 15.56 -8.03
C GLU A 181 105.64 16.76 -8.03
N SER A 182 106.07 17.93 -8.51
CA SER A 182 105.23 19.11 -8.67
C SER A 182 104.06 18.84 -9.61
N ASP A 183 104.30 18.27 -10.79
CA ASP A 183 103.26 17.95 -11.77
C ASP A 183 102.26 16.91 -11.22
N GLN A 184 102.75 15.91 -10.47
CA GLN A 184 101.87 14.96 -9.79
C GLN A 184 101.01 15.64 -8.72
N ILE A 185 101.61 16.51 -7.91
CA ILE A 185 100.90 17.27 -6.88
C ILE A 185 99.83 18.14 -7.54
N ASP A 186 100.16 18.88 -8.59
CA ASP A 186 99.21 19.74 -9.31
C ASP A 186 98.05 18.92 -9.91
N THR A 187 98.37 17.78 -10.53
CA THR A 187 97.35 16.86 -11.06
C THR A 187 96.42 16.35 -9.95
N ASN A 188 96.99 16.03 -8.78
CA ASN A 188 96.21 15.56 -7.63
C ASN A 188 95.36 16.68 -7.02
N VAL A 189 95.89 17.90 -6.91
CA VAL A 189 95.19 19.09 -6.44
C VAL A 189 94.02 19.41 -7.38
N GLN A 190 94.24 19.43 -8.69
CA GLN A 190 93.18 19.65 -9.68
C GLN A 190 92.09 18.57 -9.60
N ARG A 191 92.48 17.29 -9.51
CA ARG A 191 91.52 16.19 -9.36
C ARG A 191 90.70 16.31 -8.08
N ASN A 192 91.33 16.66 -6.97
CA ASN A 192 90.65 16.83 -5.69
C ASN A 192 89.75 18.06 -5.69
N GLN A 193 90.16 19.15 -6.34
CA GLN A 193 89.32 20.34 -6.52
C GLN A 193 88.08 20.01 -7.34
N GLY A 194 88.22 19.28 -8.45
CA GLY A 194 87.07 18.84 -9.25
C GLY A 194 86.08 17.96 -8.46
N LYS A 195 86.59 17.06 -7.62
CA LYS A 195 85.76 16.26 -6.70
C LYS A 195 85.06 17.13 -5.65
N LEU A 196 85.75 18.13 -5.09
CA LEU A 196 85.18 19.06 -4.12
C LEU A 196 84.05 19.88 -4.74
N ASP A 197 84.25 20.37 -5.96
CA ASP A 197 83.23 21.14 -6.70
C ASP A 197 82.02 20.28 -7.06
N GLN A 198 82.22 19.00 -7.38
CA GLN A 198 81.14 18.04 -7.61
C GLN A 198 80.34 17.80 -6.32
N LEU A 199 81.01 17.45 -5.22
CA LEU A 199 80.36 17.20 -3.93
C LEU A 199 79.61 18.44 -3.43
N THR A 200 80.14 19.64 -3.69
CA THR A 200 79.47 20.89 -3.33
C THR A 200 78.16 21.08 -4.10
N ARG A 201 78.11 20.71 -5.40
CA ARG A 201 76.89 20.75 -6.20
C ARG A 201 75.85 19.74 -5.70
N GLU A 202 76.26 18.49 -5.50
CA GLU A 202 75.37 17.43 -4.99
C GLU A 202 74.81 17.77 -3.60
N LEU A 203 75.62 18.38 -2.73
CA LEU A 203 75.17 18.85 -1.42
C LEU A 203 74.11 19.95 -1.53
N ASN A 204 74.29 20.91 -2.45
CA ASN A 204 73.33 21.99 -2.67
C ASN A 204 72.02 21.46 -3.27
N GLU A 205 72.08 20.55 -4.24
CA GLU A 205 70.92 19.89 -4.82
C GLU A 205 70.13 19.11 -3.75
N THR A 206 70.83 18.32 -2.94
CA THR A 206 70.21 17.57 -1.82
C THR A 206 69.58 18.53 -0.81
N ARG A 207 70.24 19.66 -0.51
CA ARG A 207 69.72 20.67 0.41
C ARG A 207 68.43 21.31 -0.11
N ASP A 208 68.36 21.62 -1.40
CA ASP A 208 67.17 22.21 -2.01
C ASP A 208 66.03 21.19 -2.10
N GLU A 209 66.35 19.91 -2.34
CA GLU A 209 65.38 18.83 -2.28
C GLU A 209 64.79 18.64 -0.87
N VAL A 210 65.63 18.71 0.18
CA VAL A 210 65.15 18.66 1.56
C VAL A 210 64.18 19.81 1.86
N LYS A 211 64.50 21.05 1.45
CA LYS A 211 63.57 22.19 1.62
C LYS A 211 62.24 21.97 0.89
N ARG A 212 62.29 21.38 -0.30
CA ARG A 212 61.08 21.08 -1.07
C ARG A 212 60.22 20.05 -0.35
N ILE A 213 60.81 18.96 0.13
CA ILE A 213 60.13 17.91 0.90
C ILE A 213 59.52 18.49 2.18
N GLU A 214 60.24 19.35 2.91
CA GLU A 214 59.70 20.03 4.11
C GLU A 214 58.48 20.88 3.77
N SER A 215 58.51 21.63 2.65
CA SER A 215 57.36 22.43 2.21
C SER A 215 56.14 21.57 1.79
N GLU A 216 56.38 20.39 1.21
CA GLU A 216 55.33 19.44 0.85
C GLU A 216 54.74 18.78 2.10
N LYS A 217 55.59 18.43 3.07
CA LYS A 217 55.18 17.89 4.37
C LYS A 217 54.24 18.87 5.10
N ASP A 218 54.59 20.15 5.16
CA ASP A 218 53.75 21.16 5.82
C ASP A 218 52.37 21.28 5.17
N LYS A 219 52.31 21.24 3.83
CA LYS A 219 51.03 21.24 3.09
C LYS A 219 50.19 19.99 3.38
N ILE A 220 50.83 18.82 3.46
CA ILE A 220 50.15 17.57 3.81
C ILE A 220 49.60 17.63 5.23
N GLU A 221 50.37 18.15 6.19
CA GLU A 221 49.91 18.32 7.57
C GLU A 221 48.71 19.28 7.66
N GLU A 222 48.69 20.35 6.88
CA GLU A 222 47.54 21.26 6.80
C GLU A 222 46.30 20.56 6.22
N MET A 223 46.45 19.84 5.10
CA MET A 223 45.35 19.05 4.52
C MET A 223 44.83 17.96 5.48
N MET A 224 45.71 17.34 6.26
CA MET A 224 45.29 16.36 7.26
C MET A 224 44.45 17.00 8.36
N LYS A 225 44.80 18.21 8.82
CA LYS A 225 44.01 18.96 9.81
C LYS A 225 42.64 19.34 9.25
N THR A 226 42.56 19.76 7.98
CA THR A 226 41.27 20.08 7.35
C THR A 226 40.38 18.85 7.23
N PHE A 227 40.93 17.70 6.79
CA PHE A 227 40.16 16.46 6.70
C PHE A 227 39.69 15.94 8.06
N GLN A 228 40.50 16.09 9.11
CA GLN A 228 40.08 15.75 10.48
C GLN A 228 38.88 16.60 10.92
N ALA A 229 38.94 17.92 10.72
CA ALA A 229 37.84 18.83 11.07
C ALA A 229 36.57 18.53 10.27
N GLU A 230 36.68 18.25 8.97
CA GLU A 230 35.53 17.86 8.15
C GLU A 230 34.90 16.56 8.62
N ASN A 231 35.71 15.56 8.99
CA ASN A 231 35.21 14.28 9.49
C ASN A 231 34.48 14.43 10.83
N GLU A 232 34.96 15.30 11.73
CA GLU A 232 34.26 15.64 12.97
C GLU A 232 32.89 16.28 12.69
N VAL A 233 32.82 17.23 11.75
CA VAL A 233 31.56 17.88 11.35
C VAL A 233 30.60 16.86 10.74
N LEU A 234 31.08 15.98 9.87
CA LEU A 234 30.26 14.92 9.26
C LEU A 234 29.75 13.93 10.33
N SER A 235 30.60 13.54 11.28
CA SER A 235 30.23 12.66 12.39
C SER A 235 29.13 13.28 13.27
N GLN A 236 29.23 14.58 13.56
CA GLN A 236 28.19 15.31 14.30
C GLN A 236 26.87 15.39 13.51
N ARG A 237 26.93 15.66 12.19
CA ARG A 237 25.75 15.67 11.32
C ARG A 237 25.10 14.30 11.27
N LEU A 238 25.87 13.22 11.13
CA LEU A 238 25.37 11.85 11.14
C LEU A 238 24.64 11.54 12.44
N ALA A 239 25.26 11.85 13.60
CA ALA A 239 24.63 11.64 14.90
C ALA A 239 23.31 12.41 15.06
N LYS A 240 23.25 13.65 14.58
CA LYS A 240 22.01 14.46 14.57
C LYS A 240 20.93 13.81 13.70
N THR A 241 21.27 13.39 12.48
CA THR A 241 20.35 12.73 11.56
C THR A 241 19.84 11.41 12.12
N SER A 242 20.70 10.59 12.72
CA SER A 242 20.30 9.34 13.38
C SER A 242 19.33 9.57 14.54
N ARG A 243 19.52 10.64 15.32
CA ARG A 243 18.57 10.99 16.40
C ARG A 243 17.20 11.38 15.84
N MET A 244 17.16 12.26 14.82
CA MET A 244 15.91 12.66 14.19
C MET A 244 15.18 11.46 13.55
N LEU A 245 15.91 10.54 12.92
CA LEU A 245 15.33 9.31 12.39
C LEU A 245 14.71 8.45 13.51
N GLY A 246 15.40 8.31 14.64
CA GLY A 246 14.86 7.62 15.81
C GLY A 246 13.57 8.24 16.35
N GLU A 247 13.52 9.57 16.47
CA GLU A 247 12.32 10.31 16.89
C GLU A 247 11.15 10.11 15.91
N LYS A 248 11.42 10.15 14.60
CA LYS A 248 10.40 9.91 13.57
C LYS A 248 9.89 8.48 13.57
N ASN A 249 10.75 7.49 13.76
CA ASN A 249 10.33 6.09 13.89
C ASN A 249 9.44 5.88 15.12
N GLN A 250 9.74 6.52 16.25
CA GLN A 250 8.86 6.49 17.42
C GLN A 250 7.51 7.17 17.16
N GLN A 251 7.51 8.28 16.41
CA GLN A 251 6.27 8.95 16.01
C GLN A 251 5.40 8.06 15.10
N ILE A 252 6.01 7.37 14.13
CA ILE A 252 5.33 6.41 13.25
C ILE A 252 4.69 5.30 14.07
N ALA A 253 5.45 4.66 14.98
CA ALA A 253 4.92 3.59 15.82
C ALA A 253 3.69 4.00 16.66
N ARG A 254 3.70 5.23 17.20
CA ARG A 254 2.54 5.77 17.95
C ARG A 254 1.32 6.00 17.05
N LEU A 255 1.54 6.47 15.82
CA LEU A 255 0.46 6.68 14.86
C LEU A 255 -0.14 5.35 14.39
N GLU A 256 0.70 4.33 14.18
CA GLU A 256 0.25 2.97 13.85
C GLU A 256 -0.64 2.38 14.96
N GLU A 257 -0.25 2.54 16.22
CA GLU A 257 -1.07 2.12 17.38
C GLU A 257 -2.41 2.86 17.44
N GLN A 258 -2.42 4.18 17.18
CA GLN A 258 -3.65 4.96 17.13
C GLN A 258 -4.57 4.52 15.99
N ILE A 259 -4.03 4.25 14.81
CA ILE A 259 -4.79 3.73 13.67
C ILE A 259 -5.42 2.39 14.04
N GLU A 260 -4.66 1.47 14.64
CA GLU A 260 -5.18 0.16 15.03
C GLU A 260 -6.34 0.27 16.04
N MET A 261 -6.23 1.18 17.02
CA MET A 261 -7.31 1.46 17.96
C MET A 261 -8.56 2.00 17.28
N LEU A 262 -8.40 3.01 16.41
CA LEU A 262 -9.52 3.60 15.67
C LEU A 262 -10.20 2.60 14.75
N GLU A 263 -9.43 1.71 14.10
CA GLU A 263 -10.00 0.63 13.29
C GLU A 263 -10.80 -0.37 14.14
N LYS A 264 -10.31 -0.73 15.33
CA LYS A 264 -11.05 -1.58 16.28
C LYS A 264 -12.37 -0.92 16.69
N GLU A 265 -12.37 0.37 16.98
CA GLU A 265 -13.58 1.13 17.30
C GLU A 265 -14.54 1.22 16.12
N ASN A 266 -14.04 1.50 14.91
CA ASN A 266 -14.85 1.56 13.71
C ASN A 266 -15.53 0.21 13.42
N ARG A 267 -14.82 -0.91 13.59
CA ARG A 267 -15.41 -2.26 13.48
C ARG A 267 -16.55 -2.45 14.48
N LYS A 268 -16.36 -2.07 15.75
CA LYS A 268 -17.43 -2.16 16.78
C LYS A 268 -18.65 -1.32 16.41
N LEU A 269 -18.44 -0.08 15.94
CA LEU A 269 -19.52 0.81 15.54
C LEU A 269 -20.30 0.27 14.33
N ARG A 270 -19.62 -0.33 13.35
CA ARG A 270 -20.28 -0.99 12.21
C ARG A 270 -21.17 -2.14 12.67
N THR A 271 -20.67 -3.02 13.54
CA THR A 271 -21.48 -4.11 14.11
C THR A 271 -22.70 -3.59 14.87
N LEU A 272 -22.55 -2.52 15.66
CA LEU A 272 -23.66 -1.91 16.37
C LEU A 272 -24.70 -1.30 15.42
N LEU A 273 -24.24 -0.67 14.33
CA LEU A 273 -25.11 -0.12 13.30
C LEU A 273 -25.90 -1.21 12.57
N ASP A 274 -25.25 -2.33 12.24
CA ASP A 274 -25.91 -3.49 11.62
C ASP A 274 -26.98 -4.07 12.54
N GLN A 275 -26.69 -4.20 13.84
CA GLN A 275 -27.67 -4.65 14.83
C GLN A 275 -28.86 -3.67 14.92
N LEU A 276 -28.60 -2.37 15.01
CA LEU A 276 -29.66 -1.37 15.08
C LEU A 276 -30.55 -1.37 13.83
N ASN A 277 -29.95 -1.57 12.65
CA ASN A 277 -30.70 -1.71 11.40
C ASN A 277 -31.61 -2.95 11.42
N GLN A 278 -31.12 -4.07 11.97
CA GLN A 278 -31.91 -5.29 12.14
C GLN A 278 -33.09 -5.04 13.10
N ASP A 279 -32.85 -4.41 14.25
CA ASP A 279 -33.89 -4.08 15.23
C ASP A 279 -34.96 -3.16 14.60
N VAL A 280 -34.56 -2.18 13.79
CA VAL A 280 -35.50 -1.29 13.06
C VAL A 280 -36.35 -2.06 12.07
N ILE A 281 -35.78 -3.03 11.35
CA ILE A 281 -36.53 -3.90 10.43
C ILE A 281 -37.57 -4.71 11.22
N GLU A 282 -37.17 -5.32 12.33
CA GLU A 282 -38.06 -6.12 13.19
C GLU A 282 -39.23 -5.28 13.71
N VAL A 283 -38.96 -4.12 14.30
CA VAL A 283 -40.01 -3.20 14.79
C VAL A 283 -40.96 -2.76 13.67
N ARG A 284 -40.46 -2.51 12.46
CA ARG A 284 -41.32 -2.19 11.30
C ARG A 284 -42.24 -3.35 10.95
N THR A 285 -41.71 -4.57 10.92
CA THR A 285 -42.53 -5.76 10.63
C THR A 285 -43.61 -5.99 11.68
N GLU A 286 -43.29 -5.84 12.98
CA GLU A 286 -44.26 -5.93 14.07
C GLU A 286 -45.33 -4.83 13.97
N SER A 287 -44.93 -3.59 13.71
CA SER A 287 -45.86 -2.47 13.49
C SER A 287 -46.84 -2.77 12.35
N ASP A 288 -46.37 -3.33 11.23
CA ASP A 288 -47.24 -3.67 10.10
C ASP A 288 -48.19 -4.84 10.43
N GLN A 289 -47.74 -5.82 11.24
CA GLN A 289 -48.61 -6.86 11.77
C GLN A 289 -49.74 -6.26 12.63
N TYR A 290 -49.40 -5.40 13.60
CA TYR A 290 -50.40 -4.75 14.46
C TYR A 290 -51.38 -3.88 13.69
N ARG A 291 -50.93 -3.16 12.65
CA ARG A 291 -51.83 -2.39 11.77
C ARG A 291 -52.83 -3.29 11.06
N ASN A 292 -52.40 -4.46 10.59
CA ASN A 292 -53.26 -5.42 9.92
C ASN A 292 -54.26 -6.06 10.89
N GLU A 293 -53.83 -6.45 12.09
CA GLU A 293 -54.71 -6.94 13.15
C GLU A 293 -55.76 -5.89 13.54
N LEU A 294 -55.34 -4.64 13.75
CA LEU A 294 -56.25 -3.53 14.06
C LEU A 294 -57.30 -3.33 12.95
N ARG A 295 -56.90 -3.46 11.67
CA ARG A 295 -57.83 -3.39 10.53
C ARG A 295 -58.85 -4.54 10.59
N GLN A 296 -58.41 -5.76 10.87
CA GLN A 296 -59.31 -6.92 11.01
C GLN A 296 -60.30 -6.73 12.15
N VAL A 297 -59.83 -6.29 13.33
CA VAL A 297 -60.70 -6.02 14.49
C VAL A 297 -61.73 -4.93 14.16
N LYS A 298 -61.33 -3.85 13.47
CA LYS A 298 -62.27 -2.81 13.03
C LYS A 298 -63.36 -3.37 12.10
N MET A 299 -62.99 -4.15 11.07
CA MET A 299 -63.96 -4.77 10.17
C MET A 299 -64.92 -5.73 10.90
N ALA A 300 -64.40 -6.52 11.84
CA ALA A 300 -65.21 -7.40 12.67
C ALA A 300 -66.18 -6.60 13.57
N GLY A 301 -65.70 -5.51 14.18
CA GLY A 301 -66.52 -4.58 14.95
C GLY A 301 -67.67 -3.98 14.15
N GLU A 302 -67.40 -3.51 12.93
CA GLU A 302 -68.43 -2.98 12.02
C GLU A 302 -69.47 -4.05 11.64
N LYS A 303 -69.04 -5.29 11.37
CA LYS A 303 -69.93 -6.42 11.08
C LYS A 303 -70.83 -6.73 12.27
N ASN A 304 -70.25 -6.88 13.46
CA ASN A 304 -70.99 -7.15 14.69
C ASN A 304 -71.98 -6.02 15.01
N GLN A 305 -71.60 -4.76 14.75
CA GLN A 305 -72.50 -3.62 14.93
C GLN A 305 -73.71 -3.66 13.98
N LYS A 306 -73.52 -4.10 12.72
CA LYS A 306 -74.62 -4.30 11.76
C LYS A 306 -75.54 -5.46 12.20
N GLU A 307 -74.97 -6.57 12.65
CA GLU A 307 -75.75 -7.71 13.15
C GLU A 307 -76.55 -7.34 14.40
N LEU A 308 -75.95 -6.59 15.34
CA LEU A 308 -76.65 -6.10 16.52
C LEU A 308 -77.85 -5.22 16.15
N LYS A 309 -77.72 -4.33 15.16
CA LYS A 309 -78.84 -3.53 14.67
C LYS A 309 -79.98 -4.39 14.11
N LYS A 310 -79.67 -5.46 13.36
CA LYS A 310 -80.69 -6.40 12.85
C LYS A 310 -81.43 -7.11 13.98
N VAL A 311 -80.69 -7.64 14.96
CA VAL A 311 -81.27 -8.30 16.13
C VAL A 311 -82.17 -7.34 16.91
N MET A 312 -81.77 -6.07 17.05
CA MET A 312 -82.61 -5.04 17.68
C MET A 312 -83.92 -4.82 16.91
N THR A 313 -83.87 -4.72 15.58
CA THR A 313 -85.08 -4.57 14.77
C THR A 313 -85.99 -5.79 14.82
N GLU A 314 -85.44 -7.00 14.84
CA GLU A 314 -86.19 -8.24 14.99
C GLU A 314 -86.86 -8.34 16.36
N ARG A 315 -86.13 -7.99 17.43
CA ARG A 315 -86.69 -7.88 18.78
C ARG A 315 -87.86 -6.91 18.82
N ASP A 316 -87.72 -5.73 18.23
CA ASP A 316 -88.77 -4.70 18.24
C ASP A 316 -90.02 -5.19 17.46
N TYR A 317 -89.83 -5.89 16.35
CA TYR A 317 -90.90 -6.55 15.62
C TYR A 317 -91.62 -7.61 16.48
N VAL A 318 -90.88 -8.54 17.09
CA VAL A 318 -91.44 -9.59 17.96
C VAL A 318 -92.20 -8.97 19.15
N MET A 319 -91.68 -7.90 19.74
CA MET A 319 -92.37 -7.19 20.83
C MET A 319 -93.70 -6.57 20.36
N SER A 320 -93.77 -6.09 19.11
CA SER A 320 -95.02 -5.56 18.54
C SER A 320 -96.05 -6.67 18.29
N GLU A 321 -95.63 -7.82 17.78
CA GLU A 321 -96.50 -8.99 17.59
C GLU A 321 -96.98 -9.56 18.92
N LEU A 322 -96.09 -9.65 19.92
CA LEU A 322 -96.48 -10.07 21.28
C LEU A 322 -97.58 -9.18 21.86
N ARG A 323 -97.50 -7.85 21.65
CA ARG A 323 -98.54 -6.92 22.08
C ARG A 323 -99.87 -7.17 21.37
N LYS A 324 -99.85 -7.42 20.04
CA LYS A 324 -101.07 -7.77 19.29
C LYS A 324 -101.73 -9.03 19.83
N VAL A 325 -100.95 -10.10 20.00
CA VAL A 325 -101.44 -11.37 20.57
C VAL A 325 -101.98 -11.16 21.98
N GLN A 326 -101.34 -10.32 22.81
CA GLN A 326 -101.86 -9.97 24.13
C GLN A 326 -103.21 -9.25 24.05
N THR A 327 -103.38 -8.32 23.10
CA THR A 327 -104.67 -7.64 22.90
C THR A 327 -105.77 -8.58 22.38
N GLU A 328 -105.45 -9.47 21.43
CA GLU A 328 -106.38 -10.49 20.94
C GLU A 328 -106.79 -11.44 22.07
N ARG A 329 -105.82 -11.92 22.85
CA ARG A 329 -106.10 -12.78 24.02
C ARG A 329 -107.00 -12.09 25.05
N GLU A 330 -106.83 -10.78 25.25
CA GLU A 330 -107.69 -10.00 26.15
C GLU A 330 -109.11 -9.86 25.58
N GLN A 331 -109.25 -9.62 24.27
CA GLN A 331 -110.55 -9.61 23.59
C GLN A 331 -111.24 -10.98 23.70
N ASP A 332 -110.52 -12.07 23.45
CA ASP A 332 -111.02 -13.43 23.63
C ASP A 332 -111.45 -13.70 25.07
N ARG A 333 -110.68 -13.22 26.06
CA ARG A 333 -111.04 -13.32 27.48
C ARG A 333 -112.37 -12.61 27.78
N VAL A 334 -112.57 -11.42 27.24
CA VAL A 334 -113.83 -10.67 27.37
C VAL A 334 -114.97 -11.44 26.70
N ALA A 335 -114.78 -11.94 25.47
CA ALA A 335 -115.78 -12.72 24.75
C ALA A 335 -116.17 -14.01 25.50
N ILE A 336 -115.20 -14.75 26.03
CA ILE A 336 -115.44 -15.94 26.86
C ILE A 336 -116.24 -15.57 28.12
N THR A 337 -115.92 -14.45 28.77
CA THR A 337 -116.65 -13.99 29.96
C THR A 337 -118.11 -13.66 29.63
N GLN A 338 -118.36 -12.98 28.51
CA GLN A 338 -119.70 -12.68 28.02
C GLN A 338 -120.49 -13.96 27.68
N LEU A 339 -119.89 -14.89 26.94
CA LEU A 339 -120.49 -16.19 26.63
C LEU A 339 -120.79 -16.99 27.91
N SER A 340 -119.89 -16.98 28.90
CA SER A 340 -120.13 -17.61 30.19
C SER A 340 -121.33 -17.00 30.91
N GLY A 341 -121.53 -15.68 30.82
CA GLY A 341 -122.73 -14.99 31.30
C GLY A 341 -123.99 -15.50 30.60
N VAL A 342 -124.01 -15.50 29.25
CA VAL A 342 -125.14 -16.01 28.46
C VAL A 342 -125.47 -17.47 28.80
N VAL A 343 -124.46 -18.32 28.95
CA VAL A 343 -124.66 -19.73 29.34
C VAL A 343 -125.25 -19.83 30.75
N LYS A 344 -124.80 -19.01 31.71
CA LYS A 344 -125.41 -18.94 33.05
C LYS A 344 -126.86 -18.49 32.98
N ASP A 345 -127.19 -17.48 32.17
CA ASP A 345 -128.56 -17.00 32.00
C ASP A 345 -129.45 -18.08 31.39
N ILE A 346 -128.98 -18.81 30.37
CA ILE A 346 -129.69 -19.96 29.78
C ILE A 346 -129.90 -21.06 30.81
N LEU A 347 -128.87 -21.40 31.60
CA LEU A 347 -128.97 -22.40 32.66
C LEU A 347 -129.96 -21.97 33.76
N GLN A 348 -130.01 -20.68 34.11
CA GLN A 348 -130.95 -20.13 35.07
C GLN A 348 -132.39 -20.11 34.52
N GLN A 349 -132.57 -19.80 33.22
CA GLN A 349 -133.86 -19.96 32.54
C GLN A 349 -134.32 -21.42 32.55
N GLN A 350 -133.42 -22.38 32.29
CA GLN A 350 -133.74 -23.81 32.39
C GLN A 350 -134.13 -24.25 33.81
N GLN A 351 -133.64 -23.59 34.86
CA GLN A 351 -134.07 -23.84 36.25
C GLN A 351 -135.42 -23.18 36.62
N LEU A 352 -135.82 -22.11 35.94
CA LEU A 352 -137.15 -21.48 36.07
C LEU A 352 -138.25 -22.27 35.34
N PHE A 353 -137.89 -23.08 34.35
CA PHE A 353 -138.79 -24.08 33.75
C PHE A 353 -138.69 -25.41 34.54
N GLY A 354 -139.58 -25.57 35.52
CA GLY A 354 -139.78 -26.86 36.23
C GLY A 354 -140.10 -28.04 35.29
N PRO A 355 -139.93 -29.29 35.76
CA PRO A 355 -139.72 -30.45 34.90
C PRO A 355 -140.96 -30.82 34.10
N ARG A 356 -140.90 -30.66 32.77
CA ARG A 356 -141.82 -31.30 31.84
C ARG A 356 -141.07 -31.90 30.64
N GLN A 357 -140.91 -33.22 30.75
CA GLN A 357 -141.06 -34.25 29.71
C GLN A 357 -140.14 -34.24 28.47
N ASN A 358 -139.47 -35.40 28.33
CA ASN A 358 -139.04 -36.07 27.10
C ASN A 358 -137.96 -35.38 26.25
N GLN A 359 -136.70 -35.70 26.55
CA GLN A 359 -135.62 -35.68 25.56
C GLN A 359 -135.11 -37.10 25.31
N THR A 360 -135.34 -37.56 24.09
CA THR A 360 -134.72 -38.73 23.47
C THR A 360 -133.23 -38.48 23.33
N GLY A 361 -132.43 -39.36 23.94
CA GLY A 361 -130.97 -39.25 23.95
C GLY A 361 -130.37 -39.49 22.57
N ASN A 362 -129.79 -38.45 21.98
CA ASN A 362 -128.97 -38.57 20.78
C ASN A 362 -127.53 -38.94 21.20
N ARG A 363 -127.30 -40.24 21.45
CA ARG A 363 -125.96 -40.82 21.64
C ARG A 363 -125.26 -40.91 20.29
N GLY A 364 -124.72 -39.78 19.83
CA GLY A 364 -123.75 -39.73 18.74
C GLY A 364 -122.38 -40.24 19.22
N ASN A 365 -122.11 -41.51 18.97
CA ASN A 365 -120.84 -42.17 19.18
C ASN A 365 -119.76 -41.56 18.25
N ILE A 366 -118.96 -40.63 18.76
CA ILE A 366 -117.76 -40.10 18.07
C ILE A 366 -116.53 -40.77 18.70
N PRO A 367 -115.64 -41.40 17.91
CA PRO A 367 -114.55 -42.21 18.44
C PRO A 367 -113.53 -41.33 19.16
N CYS A 368 -113.18 -41.72 20.40
CA CYS A 368 -111.98 -41.26 21.07
C CYS A 368 -110.74 -41.67 20.27
N ARG A 369 -110.25 -40.80 19.39
CA ARG A 369 -108.85 -40.87 18.95
C ARG A 369 -107.98 -40.38 20.12
N ARG A 370 -107.51 -41.36 20.89
CA ARG A 370 -106.28 -41.28 21.70
C ARG A 370 -105.17 -40.71 20.81
N LEU A 371 -104.90 -39.42 20.91
CA LEU A 371 -103.58 -38.91 20.57
C LEU A 371 -102.72 -39.15 21.80
N HIS A 372 -101.96 -40.23 21.72
CA HIS A 372 -100.81 -40.44 22.58
C HIS A 372 -99.98 -39.16 22.57
N ALA A 373 -99.74 -38.61 23.76
CA ALA A 373 -98.60 -37.75 24.01
C ALA A 373 -97.34 -38.56 23.62
N ASN A 374 -96.86 -38.35 22.40
CA ASN A 374 -95.53 -38.79 22.03
C ASN A 374 -94.57 -37.77 22.62
N MET A 375 -94.10 -38.08 23.83
CA MET A 375 -92.85 -37.58 24.38
C MET A 375 -91.72 -38.03 23.45
N GLY A 376 -91.60 -37.36 22.30
CA GLY A 376 -90.39 -37.38 21.50
C GLY A 376 -89.38 -36.52 22.20
N THR A 377 -88.60 -37.13 23.09
CA THR A 377 -87.29 -36.65 23.50
C THR A 377 -86.47 -36.33 22.24
N ARG A 378 -86.53 -35.09 21.75
CA ARG A 378 -85.42 -34.53 20.99
C ARG A 378 -84.38 -34.13 22.02
N SER A 379 -83.33 -34.93 22.02
CA SER A 379 -82.16 -34.81 22.88
C SER A 379 -81.67 -33.37 22.94
N ALA A 380 -81.17 -33.04 24.13
CA ALA A 380 -80.40 -31.86 24.45
C ALA A 380 -79.01 -31.87 23.77
N THR A 381 -78.97 -32.06 22.45
CA THR A 381 -77.74 -32.00 21.64
C THR A 381 -78.09 -31.20 20.39
N ASP A 382 -77.72 -29.91 20.39
CA ASP A 382 -77.47 -29.06 19.19
C ASP A 382 -77.58 -27.54 19.46
N VAL A 383 -77.66 -27.09 20.72
CA VAL A 383 -77.57 -25.65 21.07
C VAL A 383 -76.26 -25.28 21.77
N THR A 384 -75.27 -26.18 21.81
CA THR A 384 -73.94 -25.90 22.41
C THR A 384 -72.77 -26.29 21.50
N GLU A 385 -72.88 -26.15 20.17
CA GLU A 385 -71.76 -26.44 19.28
C GLU A 385 -71.61 -25.50 18.06
N MET A 386 -71.89 -24.20 18.23
CA MET A 386 -71.38 -23.15 17.34
C MET A 386 -70.79 -21.94 18.09
N ALA A 387 -70.26 -22.17 19.31
CA ALA A 387 -69.52 -21.15 20.06
C ALA A 387 -68.09 -21.58 20.47
N ILE A 388 -67.62 -22.76 20.05
CA ILE A 388 -66.27 -23.25 20.37
C ILE A 388 -65.59 -23.80 19.10
N LYS A 389 -65.42 -22.96 18.08
CA LYS A 389 -64.43 -23.17 16.98
C LYS A 389 -63.69 -21.88 16.62
N GLY A 390 -63.44 -21.02 17.61
CA GLY A 390 -62.66 -19.79 17.44
C GLY A 390 -61.56 -19.57 18.48
N PHE A 391 -61.33 -20.52 19.40
CA PHE A 391 -60.40 -20.34 20.52
C PHE A 391 -59.50 -21.57 20.75
N SER A 392 -58.76 -21.98 19.72
CA SER A 392 -57.65 -22.94 19.91
C SER A 392 -56.73 -22.97 18.69
N ALA A 393 -55.97 -21.89 18.48
CA ALA A 393 -54.71 -21.91 17.71
C ALA A 393 -53.82 -20.71 18.10
N ALA A 394 -53.61 -20.51 19.40
CA ALA A 394 -52.63 -19.56 19.93
C ALA A 394 -51.89 -20.18 21.12
N LYS A 395 -51.19 -21.29 20.87
CA LYS A 395 -50.12 -21.78 21.75
C LYS A 395 -49.01 -22.36 20.88
N ASN A 396 -48.15 -21.48 20.39
CA ASN A 396 -46.77 -21.79 20.05
C ASN A 396 -45.89 -20.63 20.53
N TYR A 397 -45.86 -20.44 21.85
CA TYR A 397 -44.78 -19.75 22.54
C TYR A 397 -43.96 -20.83 23.24
N LYS A 398 -42.81 -21.19 22.65
CA LYS A 398 -41.60 -21.68 23.31
C LYS A 398 -40.53 -21.94 22.26
N ASN A 399 -39.72 -20.92 21.99
CA ASN A 399 -38.32 -21.06 21.65
C ASN A 399 -37.62 -19.71 21.84
N TYR A 400 -37.42 -19.33 23.10
CA TYR A 400 -36.32 -18.43 23.45
C TYR A 400 -35.04 -19.26 23.38
N LYS A 401 -34.36 -19.20 22.23
CA LYS A 401 -32.94 -19.51 22.14
C LYS A 401 -32.19 -18.31 22.69
N THR A 402 -31.59 -18.48 23.85
CA THR A 402 -30.54 -17.61 24.39
C THR A 402 -29.36 -17.53 23.42
N PRO A 403 -28.85 -16.33 23.07
CA PRO A 403 -27.49 -16.22 22.55
C PRO A 403 -26.52 -16.34 23.73
N ASN A 404 -25.74 -17.43 23.70
CA ASN A 404 -24.51 -17.58 24.46
C ASN A 404 -23.59 -16.41 24.12
N ASN A 405 -23.43 -15.47 25.04
CA ASN A 405 -22.31 -14.54 25.04
C ASN A 405 -21.22 -15.15 25.92
N ALA A 406 -20.32 -15.89 25.28
CA ALA A 406 -19.09 -16.39 25.88
C ALA A 406 -17.92 -15.97 24.98
N ASN A 407 -17.15 -15.00 25.48
CA ASN A 407 -15.71 -14.82 25.30
C ASN A 407 -15.07 -15.21 23.95
N LYS A 408 -14.62 -14.19 23.20
CA LYS A 408 -13.19 -13.94 22.95
C LYS A 408 -12.96 -12.57 22.32
#